data_AF-A0A954HWN7-F1
#
_entry.id   AF-A0A954HWN7-F1
#
_cell.length_a   1.000
_cell.length_b   1.000
_cell.length_c   1.000
_cell.angle_alpha   90.00
_cell.angle_beta   90.00
_cell.angle_gamma   90.00
#
_symmetry.space_group_name_H-M   'P 1'
#
loop_
_entity.id
_entity.type
_entity.pdbx_description
1 polymer ?
#
loop_
_entity_poly.entity_id
_entity_poly.type
_entity_poly.pdbx_seq_one_letter_code
_entity_poly.pdbx_strand_id
1 'polypeptide(L)'
;MTTCQFCDHRNPPGQHHCEKCGAELSLEPAAPEAAADGEPSTGLDAEIKRLLQQQGKIAAIKRYREATGVGLAEAKYAVEQFAERTGVASGSGKGCTTVLAVMLATIGCAVACWNAAARTL
;
A
#
# COMPACT_ATOMS: atom_id res chain seq x y z
N MET A 1 -17.56 -25.95 28.98
CA MET A 1 -17.84 -27.39 28.76
C MET A 1 -18.15 -27.53 27.28
N THR A 2 -17.47 -28.43 26.57
CA THR A 2 -17.62 -28.61 25.11
C THR A 2 -18.26 -29.96 24.85
N THR A 3 -19.32 -30.01 24.02
CA THR A 3 -19.97 -31.28 23.66
C THR A 3 -19.29 -31.87 22.43
N CYS A 4 -18.88 -33.13 22.52
CA CYS A 4 -18.32 -33.88 21.40
C CYS A 4 -19.41 -34.17 20.36
N GLN A 5 -19.24 -33.66 19.16
CA GLN A 5 -20.16 -33.87 18.02
C GLN A 5 -20.16 -35.30 17.44
N PHE A 6 -19.23 -36.16 17.88
CA PHE A 6 -19.16 -37.56 17.42
C PHE A 6 -19.84 -38.56 18.36
N CYS A 7 -19.99 -38.25 19.65
CA CYS A 7 -20.51 -39.21 20.64
C CYS A 7 -21.36 -38.58 21.76
N ASP A 8 -21.71 -37.31 21.61
CA ASP A 8 -22.54 -36.47 22.51
C ASP A 8 -22.01 -36.34 23.94
N HIS A 9 -20.76 -36.73 24.21
CA HIS A 9 -20.15 -36.60 25.51
C HIS A 9 -19.81 -35.14 25.85
N ARG A 10 -20.09 -34.72 27.09
CA ARG A 10 -19.70 -33.40 27.59
C ARG A 10 -18.30 -33.45 28.18
N ASN A 11 -17.37 -32.76 27.53
CA ASN A 11 -15.98 -32.67 27.96
C ASN A 11 -15.74 -31.44 28.87
N PRO A 12 -14.82 -31.55 29.85
CA PRO A 12 -14.34 -30.40 30.61
C PRO A 12 -13.62 -29.37 29.71
N PRO A 13 -13.50 -28.11 30.14
CA PRO A 13 -12.79 -27.08 29.38
C PRO A 13 -11.30 -27.41 29.24
N GLY A 14 -10.67 -27.00 28.12
CA GLY A 14 -9.23 -27.16 27.87
C GLY A 14 -8.80 -28.48 27.22
N GLN A 15 -9.76 -29.35 26.89
CA GLN A 15 -9.45 -30.63 26.25
C GLN A 15 -9.35 -30.49 24.72
N HIS A 16 -8.24 -30.96 24.15
CA HIS A 16 -8.02 -31.05 22.70
C HIS A 16 -8.65 -32.31 22.08
N HIS A 17 -8.96 -33.32 22.90
CA HIS A 17 -9.61 -34.56 22.46
C HIS A 17 -10.74 -34.95 23.41
N CYS A 18 -11.73 -35.68 22.90
CA CYS A 18 -12.83 -36.23 23.68
C CYS A 18 -12.33 -37.40 24.53
N GLU A 19 -12.53 -37.33 25.85
CA GLU A 19 -12.09 -38.37 26.79
C GLU A 19 -12.84 -39.70 26.62
N LYS A 20 -13.99 -39.70 25.92
CA LYS A 20 -14.81 -40.90 25.70
C LYS A 20 -14.49 -41.64 24.41
N CYS A 21 -14.38 -40.93 23.28
CA CYS A 21 -14.23 -41.56 21.96
C CYS A 21 -12.91 -41.23 21.26
N GLY A 22 -12.07 -40.34 21.82
CA GLY A 22 -10.79 -39.95 21.24
C GLY A 22 -10.89 -38.97 20.06
N ALA A 23 -12.07 -38.50 19.70
CA ALA A 23 -12.22 -37.52 18.62
C ALA A 23 -11.59 -36.16 19.00
N GLU A 24 -10.91 -35.52 18.05
CA GLU A 24 -10.38 -34.17 18.23
C GLU A 24 -11.53 -33.18 18.42
N LEU A 25 -11.45 -32.39 19.48
CA LEU A 25 -12.40 -31.33 19.77
C LEU A 25 -11.75 -30.03 19.29
N SER A 26 -12.03 -29.63 18.06
CA SER A 26 -11.59 -28.32 17.53
C SER A 26 -12.14 -27.21 18.44
N LEU A 27 -11.30 -26.74 19.35
CA LEU A 27 -11.46 -25.49 20.11
C LEU A 27 -10.88 -24.32 19.30
N GLU A 28 -10.78 -24.47 17.98
CA GLU A 28 -10.26 -23.43 17.10
C GLU A 28 -11.22 -22.24 17.16
N PRO A 29 -10.80 -21.07 17.68
CA PRO A 29 -11.56 -19.86 17.46
C PRO A 29 -11.60 -19.68 15.94
N ALA A 30 -12.80 -19.63 15.40
CA ALA A 30 -13.08 -19.20 14.03
C ALA A 30 -12.63 -17.73 13.87
N ALA A 31 -11.33 -17.50 13.82
CA ALA A 31 -10.75 -16.36 13.15
C ALA A 31 -10.80 -16.72 11.66
N PRO A 32 -11.41 -15.87 10.82
CA PRO A 32 -11.61 -16.21 9.42
C PRO A 32 -10.27 -16.43 8.76
N GLU A 33 -10.11 -17.64 8.25
CA GLU A 33 -9.09 -18.10 7.32
C GLU A 33 -9.27 -17.34 5.98
N ALA A 34 -8.99 -16.04 6.02
CA ALA A 34 -9.13 -15.12 4.91
C ALA A 34 -7.89 -14.23 4.82
N ALA A 35 -6.77 -14.82 4.43
CA ALA A 35 -5.74 -14.16 3.62
C ALA A 35 -4.81 -15.21 3.03
N ALA A 36 -4.90 -15.36 1.71
CA ALA A 36 -4.02 -16.16 0.88
C ALA A 36 -2.54 -15.96 1.20
N ASP A 37 -1.81 -17.08 1.18
CA ASP A 37 -0.36 -17.19 1.18
C ASP A 37 0.25 -16.46 -0.02
N GLY A 38 0.50 -15.18 0.17
CA GLY A 38 1.60 -14.48 -0.46
C GLY A 38 2.41 -13.88 0.68
N GLU A 39 3.34 -14.66 1.25
CA GLU A 39 4.31 -14.14 2.22
C GLU A 39 4.96 -12.89 1.63
N PRO A 40 4.66 -11.68 2.15
CA PRO A 40 5.43 -10.52 1.82
C PRO A 40 6.78 -10.76 2.50
N SER A 41 7.84 -10.83 1.71
CA SER A 41 9.19 -10.84 2.27
C SER A 41 9.33 -9.55 3.07
N THR A 42 9.15 -9.61 4.39
CA THR A 42 8.87 -8.47 5.27
C THR A 42 9.90 -7.35 5.15
N GLY A 43 11.12 -7.69 4.72
CA GLY A 43 12.18 -6.75 4.40
C GLY A 43 11.96 -5.95 3.11
N LEU A 44 11.43 -6.56 2.04
CA LEU A 44 11.13 -5.85 0.79
C LEU A 44 9.99 -4.86 1.01
N ASP A 45 8.90 -5.26 1.65
CA ASP A 45 7.77 -4.37 1.95
C ASP A 45 8.18 -3.17 2.81
N ALA A 46 9.01 -3.39 3.85
CA ALA A 46 9.55 -2.32 4.66
C ALA A 46 10.42 -1.35 3.84
N GLU A 47 11.25 -1.88 2.93
CA GLU A 47 12.09 -1.08 2.05
C GLU A 47 11.26 -0.30 1.03
N ILE A 48 10.24 -0.92 0.42
CA ILE A 48 9.29 -0.26 -0.49
C ILE A 48 8.57 0.87 0.23
N LYS A 49 8.11 0.65 1.47
CA LYS A 49 7.48 1.69 2.30
C LYS A 49 8.44 2.86 2.54
N ARG A 50 9.70 2.58 2.91
CA ARG A 50 10.72 3.59 3.14
C ARG A 50 11.00 4.40 1.87
N LEU A 51 11.15 3.73 0.73
CA LEU A 51 11.38 4.38 -0.57
C LEU A 51 10.19 5.26 -0.97
N LEU A 52 8.95 4.79 -0.76
CA LEU A 52 7.76 5.59 -1.01
C LEU A 52 7.73 6.88 -0.17
N GLN A 53 8.18 6.82 1.09
CA GLN A 53 8.23 7.97 1.99
C GLN A 53 9.37 8.95 1.67
N GLN A 54 10.55 8.44 1.30
CA GLN A 54 11.78 9.25 1.18
C GLN A 54 12.07 9.70 -0.26
N GLN A 55 11.85 8.81 -1.23
CA GLN A 55 12.29 8.98 -2.63
C GLN A 55 11.13 8.97 -3.64
N GLY A 56 9.94 8.57 -3.19
CA GLY A 56 8.72 8.50 -3.99
C GLY A 56 8.59 7.23 -4.84
N LYS A 57 7.50 7.19 -5.63
CA LYS A 57 7.06 5.96 -6.32
C LYS A 57 8.09 5.38 -7.29
N ILE A 58 8.86 6.21 -7.98
CA ILE A 58 9.79 5.73 -9.01
C ILE A 58 10.90 4.87 -8.39
N ALA A 59 11.44 5.25 -7.24
CA ALA A 59 12.46 4.47 -6.54
C ALA A 59 11.91 3.14 -6.02
N ALA A 60 10.70 3.16 -5.45
CA ALA A 60 10.00 1.96 -5.01
C ALA A 60 9.74 0.98 -6.17
N ILE A 61 9.27 1.47 -7.33
CA ILE A 61 9.04 0.65 -8.52
C ILE A 61 10.33 0.00 -9.02
N LYS A 62 11.44 0.75 -9.06
CA LYS A 62 12.75 0.20 -9.44
C LYS A 62 13.17 -0.93 -8.50
N ARG A 63 13.11 -0.67 -7.18
CA ARG A 63 13.49 -1.66 -6.16
C ARG A 63 12.63 -2.92 -6.23
N TYR A 64 11.33 -2.77 -6.49
CA TYR A 64 10.40 -3.89 -6.65
C TYR A 64 10.75 -4.74 -7.88
N ARG A 65 11.07 -4.10 -9.02
CA ARG A 65 11.51 -4.81 -10.24
C ARG A 65 12.81 -5.55 -10.03
N GLU A 66 13.79 -4.95 -9.36
CA GLU A 66 15.07 -5.57 -9.06
C GLU A 66 14.91 -6.79 -8.13
N ALA A 67 13.95 -6.74 -7.20
CA ALA A 67 13.69 -7.84 -6.28
C ALA A 67 12.96 -9.03 -6.94
N THR A 68 11.99 -8.73 -7.81
CA THR A 68 11.01 -9.71 -8.30
C THR A 68 11.22 -10.10 -9.77
N GLY A 69 11.99 -9.32 -10.53
CA GLY A 69 12.20 -9.52 -11.96
C GLY A 69 11.00 -9.17 -12.84
N VAL A 70 9.91 -8.62 -12.28
CA VAL A 70 8.68 -8.35 -13.04
C VAL A 70 8.82 -7.15 -13.99
N GLY A 71 7.89 -7.09 -14.94
CA GLY A 71 7.74 -5.97 -15.86
C GLY A 71 7.44 -4.64 -15.16
N LEU A 72 7.59 -3.54 -15.90
CA LEU A 72 7.38 -2.20 -15.35
C LEU A 72 5.92 -1.97 -14.93
N ALA A 73 4.97 -2.51 -15.71
CA ALA A 73 3.54 -2.34 -15.45
C ALA A 73 3.13 -3.08 -14.17
N GLU A 74 3.58 -4.32 -14.00
CA GLU A 74 3.32 -5.15 -12.83
C GLU A 74 3.94 -4.56 -11.58
N ALA A 75 5.20 -4.10 -11.66
CA ALA A 75 5.84 -3.44 -10.53
C ALA A 75 5.16 -2.14 -10.13
N LYS A 76 4.72 -1.34 -11.09
CA LYS A 76 3.93 -0.14 -10.82
C LYS A 76 2.65 -0.51 -10.08
N TYR A 77 1.89 -1.46 -10.60
CA TYR A 77 0.63 -1.88 -10.01
C TYR A 77 0.80 -2.40 -8.58
N ALA A 78 1.80 -3.25 -8.34
CA ALA A 78 2.10 -3.79 -7.02
C ALA A 78 2.47 -2.69 -6.01
N VAL A 79 3.31 -1.74 -6.41
CA VAL A 79 3.73 -0.62 -5.55
C VAL A 79 2.59 0.38 -5.31
N GLU A 80 1.70 0.58 -6.28
CA GLU A 80 0.52 1.45 -6.10
C GLU A 80 -0.47 0.84 -5.10
N GLN A 81 -0.83 -0.43 -5.25
CA GLN A 81 -1.65 -1.13 -4.26
C GLN A 81 -0.98 -1.17 -2.88
N PHE A 82 0.35 -1.31 -2.84
CA PHE A 82 1.13 -1.22 -1.61
C PHE A 82 0.98 0.16 -0.94
N ALA A 83 1.06 1.24 -1.71
CA ALA A 83 0.91 2.59 -1.17
C ALA A 83 -0.51 2.85 -0.66
N GLU A 84 -1.53 2.37 -1.37
CA GLU A 84 -2.93 2.51 -0.98
C GLU A 84 -3.24 1.76 0.33
N ARG A 85 -2.82 0.49 0.44
CA ARG A 85 -3.04 -0.30 1.66
C ARG A 85 -2.29 0.23 2.88
N THR A 86 -1.14 0.89 2.67
CA THR A 86 -0.30 1.40 3.77
C THR A 86 -0.52 2.88 4.10
N GLY A 87 -1.39 3.57 3.35
CA GLY A 87 -1.69 4.99 3.56
C GLY A 87 -0.48 5.90 3.38
N VAL A 88 0.58 5.44 2.72
CA VAL A 88 1.75 6.28 2.44
C VAL A 88 1.33 7.23 1.32
N ALA A 89 1.06 8.48 1.70
CA ALA A 89 0.60 9.54 0.81
C ALA A 89 1.48 9.60 -0.44
N SER A 90 0.99 8.95 -1.49
CA SER A 90 1.54 9.01 -2.84
C SER A 90 1.31 10.44 -3.32
N GLY A 91 2.32 11.29 -3.18
CA GLY A 91 2.32 12.65 -3.71
C GLY A 91 2.25 12.62 -5.24
N SER A 92 1.07 12.33 -5.78
CA SER A 92 0.71 12.64 -7.17
C SER A 92 0.79 14.14 -7.31
N GLY A 93 1.82 14.59 -8.03
CA GLY A 93 2.20 15.99 -8.14
C GLY A 93 1.06 16.91 -8.58
N LYS A 94 0.64 17.78 -7.67
CA LYS A 94 -0.05 19.05 -7.97
C LYS A 94 0.93 20.24 -7.89
N GLY A 95 2.21 19.98 -8.20
CA GLY A 95 3.30 20.96 -8.03
C GLY A 95 3.75 21.71 -9.29
N CYS A 96 3.14 21.50 -10.46
CA CYS A 96 3.56 22.16 -11.71
C CYS A 96 2.68 23.39 -12.07
N THR A 97 1.50 23.53 -11.48
CA THR A 97 0.57 24.62 -11.80
C THR A 97 1.01 25.97 -11.22
N THR A 98 1.78 25.97 -10.14
CA THR A 98 2.25 27.21 -9.49
C THR A 98 3.43 27.85 -10.23
N VAL A 99 4.34 27.06 -10.80
CA VAL A 99 5.47 27.58 -11.60
C VAL A 99 4.96 28.25 -12.88
N LEU A 100 3.96 27.65 -13.54
CA LEU A 100 3.31 28.25 -14.71
C LEU A 100 2.59 29.56 -14.37
N ALA A 101 1.90 29.64 -13.23
CA ALA A 101 1.21 30.86 -12.82
C ALA A 101 2.18 32.03 -12.54
N VAL A 102 3.32 31.76 -11.91
CA VAL A 102 4.34 32.79 -11.63
C VAL A 102 5.05 33.26 -12.90
N MET A 103 5.40 32.34 -13.80
CA MET A 103 6.04 32.69 -15.09
C MET A 103 5.11 33.51 -15.99
N LEU A 104 3.81 33.18 -16.04
CA LEU A 104 2.86 33.96 -16.85
C LEU A 104 2.64 35.37 -16.29
N ALA A 105 2.67 35.53 -14.96
CA ALA A 105 2.54 36.84 -14.32
C ALA A 105 3.75 37.77 -14.60
N THR A 106 4.97 37.24 -14.56
CA THR A 106 6.18 38.04 -14.83
C THR A 106 6.32 38.40 -16.31
N ILE A 107 6.02 37.46 -17.21
CA ILE A 107 6.04 37.71 -18.66
C ILE A 107 4.97 38.73 -19.05
N GLY A 108 3.77 38.64 -18.47
CA GLY A 108 2.68 39.61 -18.72
C GLY A 108 3.05 41.04 -18.32
N CYS A 109 3.76 41.22 -17.20
CA CYS A 109 4.20 42.53 -16.73
C CYS A 109 5.25 43.16 -17.67
N ALA A 110 6.20 42.35 -18.14
CA ALA A 110 7.22 42.80 -19.08
C ALA A 110 6.63 43.24 -20.44
N VAL A 111 5.68 42.48 -20.98
CA VAL A 111 4.99 42.82 -22.24
C VAL A 111 4.14 44.08 -22.09
N ALA A 112 3.46 44.26 -20.96
CA ALA A 112 2.69 45.47 -20.68
C ALA A 112 3.59 46.72 -20.59
N CYS A 113 4.73 46.62 -19.91
CA CYS A 113 5.72 47.70 -19.85
C CYS A 113 6.30 48.03 -21.23
N TRP A 114 6.57 47.02 -22.06
CA TRP A 114 7.12 47.24 -23.40
C TRP A 114 6.09 47.90 -24.33
N ASN A 115 4.83 47.48 -24.29
CA ASN A 115 3.75 48.04 -25.10
C ASN A 115 3.38 49.47 -24.68
N ALA A 116 3.42 49.78 -23.37
CA ALA A 116 3.20 51.13 -22.87
C ALA A 116 4.30 52.09 -23.35
N ALA A 117 5.57 51.67 -23.27
CA ALA A 117 6.70 52.48 -23.74
C ALA A 117 6.70 52.68 -25.27
N ALA A 118 6.29 51.67 -26.04
CA ALA A 118 6.18 51.76 -27.49
C ALA A 118 5.03 52.65 -27.99
N ARG A 119 4.02 52.92 -27.15
CA ARG A 119 2.87 53.74 -27.50
C ARG A 119 3.05 55.23 -27.17
N THR A 120 4.08 55.56 -26.41
CA THR A 120 4.47 56.93 -26.03
C THR A 120 5.60 57.51 -26.88
N LEU A 121 6.16 56.72 -27.79
CA LEU A 121 7.12 57.14 -28.83
C LEU A 121 6.39 57.28 -30.17
#